data_AF-A0AAP5IGN9-F1
#
_entry.id   AF-A0AAP5IGN9-F1
#
_cell.length_a   1.000
_cell.length_b   1.000
_cell.length_c   1.000
_cell.angle_alpha   90.00
_cell.angle_beta   90.00
_cell.angle_gamma   90.00
#
_symmetry.space_group_name_H-M   'P 1'
#
loop_
_entity.id
_entity.type
_entity.pdbx_description
1 polymer ?
#
loop_
_entity_poly.entity_id
_entity_poly.type
_entity_poly.pdbx_seq_one_letter_code
_entity_poly.pdbx_strand_id
1 'polypeptide(L)'
;MWHLMMSRLAPRNKSGEYIRPSSEFRNFVGKEENNPYQPVAGRYSLIVGLGCPWAHRTLVVRALKELEEAISVVMVSPDPIEGGWVFNQEHEGCRTLAELYDLVQPGYSGRRTVPVLWDNQTKTIVNNESSEIIVMLNSEFNDFAKNSTQNLYPEELKEKINWWNEKIYTSVNNGVYRCGFAQTQEAYNQACDELFATLDEVEAALNHSRYLCGDTVTLTDVRLFTTLFRFDAVYYGLFKCNRRRIQDYQNLKVYLRDLYQLKGVAGTCDIESVKQEYYGNLFPLNPSGIIPRGPDMTYLEVGNR
;
A
#
# COMPACT_ATOMS: atom_id res chain seq x y z
N MET A 1 5.20 29.25 7.90
CA MET A 1 6.13 28.24 7.36
C MET A 1 5.49 26.84 7.31
N TRP A 2 5.10 26.25 8.45
CA TRP A 2 4.47 24.91 8.50
C TRP A 2 3.28 24.72 7.55
N HIS A 3 2.30 25.63 7.53
CA HIS A 3 1.12 25.52 6.65
C HIS A 3 1.46 25.46 5.15
N LEU A 4 2.48 26.18 4.70
CA LEU A 4 2.93 26.18 3.30
C LEU A 4 3.57 24.84 2.90
N MET A 5 4.29 24.23 3.85
CA MET A 5 4.97 22.95 3.64
C MET A 5 3.94 21.82 3.64
N MET A 6 3.00 21.86 4.60
CA MET A 6 1.87 20.95 4.64
C MET A 6 0.98 21.04 3.41
N SER A 7 0.74 22.22 2.84
CA SER A 7 -0.08 22.31 1.61
C SER A 7 0.54 21.63 0.40
N ARG A 8 1.88 21.49 0.36
CA ARG A 8 2.58 20.75 -0.71
C ARG A 8 2.56 19.23 -0.45
N LEU A 9 2.81 18.83 0.80
CA LEU A 9 2.82 17.42 1.21
C LEU A 9 1.42 16.79 1.21
N ALA A 10 0.45 17.53 1.75
CA ALA A 10 -0.90 17.07 2.02
C ALA A 10 -1.94 18.15 1.64
N PRO A 11 -2.42 18.11 0.38
CA PRO A 11 -3.54 18.94 -0.06
C PRO A 11 -4.74 18.78 0.87
N ARG A 12 -5.47 19.87 1.11
CA ARG A 12 -6.62 19.88 2.03
C ARG A 12 -7.81 20.65 1.48
N ASN A 13 -8.99 20.34 2.00
CA ASN A 13 -10.18 21.17 1.81
C ASN A 13 -10.21 22.35 2.80
N LYS A 14 -11.25 23.19 2.72
CA LYS A 14 -11.43 24.36 3.59
C LYS A 14 -11.56 24.00 5.08
N SER A 15 -12.08 22.82 5.38
CA SER A 15 -12.27 22.31 6.75
C SER A 15 -10.99 21.78 7.40
N GLY A 16 -9.91 21.63 6.64
CA GLY A 16 -8.63 21.10 7.14
C GLY A 16 -8.41 19.62 6.88
N GLU A 17 -9.34 18.94 6.21
CA GLU A 17 -9.25 17.52 5.90
C GLU A 17 -8.30 17.28 4.72
N TYR A 18 -7.48 16.26 4.84
CA TYR A 18 -6.59 15.82 3.76
C TYR A 18 -7.38 15.23 2.58
N ILE A 19 -7.06 15.69 1.37
CA ILE A 19 -7.60 15.19 0.11
C ILE A 19 -6.49 14.49 -0.66
N ARG A 20 -6.67 13.20 -0.93
CA ARG A 20 -5.73 12.40 -1.72
C ARG A 20 -5.93 12.67 -3.21
N PRO A 21 -4.89 13.09 -3.95
CA PRO A 21 -4.95 13.15 -5.41
C PRO A 21 -5.08 11.75 -6.02
N SER A 22 -5.88 11.64 -7.08
CA SER A 22 -6.10 10.37 -7.81
C SER A 22 -4.91 10.00 -8.69
N SER A 23 -4.75 8.70 -8.92
CA SER A 23 -3.81 8.11 -9.89
C SER A 23 -4.29 8.35 -11.33
N GLU A 24 -3.37 8.65 -12.25
CA GLU A 24 -3.68 9.07 -13.63
C GLU A 24 -3.40 8.01 -14.71
N PHE A 25 -2.46 7.08 -14.49
CA PHE A 25 -2.21 5.97 -15.41
C PHE A 25 -3.09 4.79 -15.02
N ARG A 26 -4.05 4.45 -15.88
CA ARG A 26 -5.17 3.53 -15.58
C ARG A 26 -5.41 2.47 -16.66
N ASN A 27 -4.39 2.14 -17.45
CA ASN A 27 -4.52 1.05 -18.42
C ASN A 27 -4.53 -0.30 -17.71
N PHE A 28 -5.03 -1.34 -18.40
CA PHE A 28 -5.14 -2.69 -17.87
C PHE A 28 -4.42 -3.69 -18.76
N VAL A 29 -3.73 -4.63 -18.13
CA VAL A 29 -3.30 -5.89 -18.74
C VAL A 29 -4.53 -6.74 -18.98
N GLY A 30 -4.61 -7.44 -20.11
CA GLY A 30 -5.73 -8.31 -20.44
C GLY A 30 -5.50 -9.11 -21.71
N LYS A 31 -6.26 -10.21 -21.87
CA LYS A 31 -6.11 -11.17 -22.98
C LYS A 31 -6.92 -10.80 -24.25
N GLU A 32 -7.61 -9.66 -24.26
CA GLU A 32 -8.42 -9.27 -25.41
C GLU A 32 -7.54 -8.99 -26.64
N GLU A 33 -7.96 -9.38 -27.84
CA GLU A 33 -7.14 -9.35 -29.07
C GLU A 33 -6.49 -7.98 -29.37
N ASN A 34 -7.20 -6.88 -29.06
CA ASN A 34 -6.73 -5.51 -29.30
C ASN A 34 -6.13 -4.85 -28.06
N ASN A 35 -5.95 -5.57 -26.95
CA ASN A 35 -5.33 -5.00 -25.76
C ASN A 35 -3.81 -4.87 -26.00
N PRO A 36 -3.23 -3.65 -25.96
CA PRO A 36 -1.80 -3.46 -26.18
C PRO A 36 -0.95 -4.09 -25.06
N TYR A 37 -1.54 -4.37 -23.90
CA TYR A 37 -0.87 -4.93 -22.72
C TYR A 37 -1.30 -6.38 -22.48
N GLN A 38 -0.79 -7.30 -23.29
CA GLN A 38 -1.02 -8.73 -23.12
C GLN A 38 -0.23 -9.32 -21.94
N PRO A 39 -0.82 -10.20 -21.12
CA PRO A 39 -0.11 -10.86 -20.03
C PRO A 39 0.96 -11.80 -20.58
N VAL A 40 2.23 -11.39 -20.47
CA VAL A 40 3.39 -12.15 -20.95
C VAL A 40 4.43 -12.19 -19.83
N ALA A 41 4.92 -13.39 -19.48
CA ALA A 41 5.98 -13.54 -18.50
C ALA A 41 7.25 -12.79 -18.92
N GLY A 42 7.87 -12.07 -17.98
CA GLY A 42 9.06 -11.25 -18.20
C GLY A 42 8.80 -9.88 -18.85
N ARG A 43 7.57 -9.61 -19.31
CA ARG A 43 7.24 -8.32 -19.95
C ARG A 43 7.08 -7.18 -18.95
N TYR A 44 6.62 -7.44 -17.74
CA TYR A 44 6.25 -6.40 -16.78
C TYR A 44 7.17 -6.34 -15.58
N SER A 45 7.40 -5.11 -15.09
CA SER A 45 8.12 -4.82 -13.86
C SER A 45 7.22 -4.06 -12.88
N LEU A 46 7.28 -4.39 -11.59
CA LEU A 46 6.71 -3.58 -10.51
C LEU A 46 7.78 -2.65 -9.94
N ILE A 47 7.61 -1.34 -10.10
CA ILE A 47 8.46 -0.35 -9.44
C ILE A 47 7.85 -0.03 -8.08
N VAL A 48 8.59 -0.30 -7.00
CA VAL A 48 8.08 -0.27 -5.63
C VAL A 48 9.08 0.32 -4.64
N GLY A 49 8.54 1.00 -3.63
CA GLY A 49 9.26 1.37 -2.42
C GLY A 49 8.69 0.62 -1.23
N LEU A 50 9.54 -0.06 -0.44
CA LEU A 50 9.09 -0.99 0.60
C LEU A 50 8.33 -0.33 1.75
N GLY A 51 8.59 0.94 2.02
CA GLY A 51 7.84 1.64 3.06
C GLY A 51 6.41 2.00 2.65
N CYS A 52 6.07 2.03 1.35
CA CYS A 52 4.77 2.47 0.87
C CYS A 52 3.71 1.35 0.98
N PRO A 53 2.58 1.54 1.70
CA PRO A 53 1.56 0.51 1.84
C PRO A 53 0.85 0.17 0.53
N TRP A 54 0.70 1.15 -0.37
CA TRP A 54 0.05 0.95 -1.68
C TRP A 54 0.90 0.06 -2.57
N ALA A 55 2.22 0.26 -2.59
CA ALA A 55 3.15 -0.59 -3.32
C ALA A 55 3.29 -1.97 -2.65
N HIS A 56 3.24 -2.02 -1.32
CA HIS A 56 3.30 -3.28 -0.60
C HIS A 56 2.16 -4.24 -0.96
N ARG A 57 0.97 -3.73 -1.33
CA ARG A 57 -0.14 -4.58 -1.80
C ARG A 57 0.24 -5.39 -3.04
N THR A 58 0.94 -4.78 -3.99
CA THR A 58 1.33 -5.45 -5.24
C THR A 58 2.39 -6.52 -4.97
N LEU A 59 3.30 -6.27 -4.03
CA LEU A 59 4.27 -7.26 -3.57
C LEU A 59 3.61 -8.44 -2.87
N VAL A 60 2.64 -8.18 -1.98
CA VAL A 60 1.90 -9.25 -1.29
C VAL A 60 1.12 -10.10 -2.28
N VAL A 61 0.39 -9.50 -3.23
CA VAL A 61 -0.33 -10.29 -4.25
C VAL A 61 0.64 -11.06 -5.15
N ARG A 62 1.76 -10.44 -5.57
CA ARG A 62 2.81 -11.12 -6.33
C ARG A 62 3.34 -12.35 -5.59
N ALA A 63 3.56 -12.25 -4.28
CA ALA A 63 4.02 -13.36 -3.45
C ALA A 63 2.94 -14.44 -3.28
N LEU A 64 1.70 -14.07 -2.97
CA LEU A 64 0.58 -15.02 -2.79
C LEU A 64 0.25 -15.78 -4.08
N LYS A 65 0.42 -15.15 -5.24
CA LYS A 65 0.26 -15.75 -6.57
C LYS A 65 1.52 -16.47 -7.05
N GLU A 66 2.64 -16.35 -6.34
CA GLU A 66 3.95 -16.88 -6.74
C GLU A 66 4.34 -16.46 -8.17
N LEU A 67 4.27 -15.15 -8.43
CA LEU A 67 4.53 -14.50 -9.73
C LEU A 67 5.98 -14.02 -9.86
N GLU A 68 6.91 -14.49 -9.03
CA GLU A 68 8.25 -13.94 -8.95
C GLU A 68 9.04 -14.06 -10.26
N GLU A 69 8.84 -15.15 -10.98
CA GLU A 69 9.49 -15.44 -12.26
C GLU A 69 8.83 -14.69 -13.43
N ALA A 70 7.54 -14.37 -13.32
CA ALA A 70 6.78 -13.73 -14.37
C ALA A 70 6.88 -12.19 -14.35
N ILE A 71 7.02 -11.60 -13.15
CA ILE A 71 6.99 -10.16 -12.94
C ILE A 71 8.18 -9.76 -12.09
N SER A 72 9.10 -9.00 -12.67
CA SER A 72 10.28 -8.46 -11.99
C SER A 72 9.90 -7.32 -11.05
N VAL A 73 10.80 -7.00 -10.12
CA VAL A 73 10.63 -5.87 -9.19
C VAL A 73 11.81 -4.92 -9.35
N VAL A 74 11.52 -3.63 -9.46
CA VAL A 74 12.50 -2.55 -9.49
C VAL A 74 12.32 -1.72 -8.21
N MET A 75 13.41 -1.56 -7.47
CA MET A 75 13.37 -0.97 -6.13
C MET A 75 13.70 0.51 -6.17
N VAL A 76 12.88 1.30 -5.50
CA VAL A 76 13.15 2.71 -5.21
C VAL A 76 13.24 2.95 -3.70
N SER A 77 14.05 3.94 -3.33
CA SER A 77 14.19 4.44 -1.96
C SER A 77 13.77 5.89 -1.88
N PRO A 78 13.22 6.35 -0.74
CA PRO A 78 12.84 7.75 -0.59
C PRO A 78 14.09 8.65 -0.50
N ASP A 79 14.05 9.82 -1.13
CA ASP A 79 15.11 10.83 -1.02
C ASP A 79 14.80 11.86 0.08
N PRO A 80 15.61 11.97 1.15
CA PRO A 80 15.37 12.94 2.21
C PRO A 80 15.77 14.38 1.84
N ILE A 81 16.54 14.58 0.75
CA ILE A 81 17.04 15.87 0.28
C ILE A 81 16.15 16.42 -0.83
N GLU A 82 16.01 15.67 -1.92
CA GLU A 82 15.25 16.09 -3.10
C GLU A 82 13.75 15.82 -2.95
N GLY A 83 13.38 14.89 -2.07
CA GLY A 83 12.02 14.38 -1.95
C GLY A 83 11.67 13.39 -3.07
N GLY A 84 10.62 12.59 -2.85
CA GLY A 84 10.18 11.60 -3.83
C GLY A 84 11.00 10.32 -3.79
N TRP A 85 11.13 9.66 -4.95
CA TRP A 85 11.67 8.30 -5.08
C TRP A 85 12.87 8.26 -6.02
N VAL A 86 13.97 7.67 -5.56
CA VAL A 86 15.19 7.43 -6.34
C VAL A 86 15.33 5.95 -6.59
N PHE A 87 15.76 5.57 -7.79
CA PHE A 87 16.06 4.19 -8.09
C PHE A 87 17.33 3.74 -7.37
N ASN A 88 17.28 2.54 -6.77
CA ASN A 88 18.47 1.93 -6.15
C ASN A 88 19.55 1.59 -7.19
N GLN A 89 19.12 1.35 -8.43
CA GLN A 89 19.94 1.19 -9.62
C GLN A 89 19.24 1.91 -10.76
N GLU A 90 19.98 2.66 -11.58
CA GLU A 90 19.41 3.41 -12.71
C GLU A 90 18.46 2.52 -13.54
N HIS A 91 17.30 3.07 -13.88
CA HIS A 91 16.26 2.35 -14.63
C HIS A 91 15.86 3.18 -15.84
N GLU A 92 15.99 2.62 -17.04
CA GLU A 92 15.66 3.30 -18.31
C GLU A 92 16.36 4.66 -18.48
N GLY A 93 17.62 4.77 -18.01
CA GLY A 93 18.38 6.03 -18.04
C GLY A 93 17.93 7.07 -17.00
N CYS A 94 17.02 6.70 -16.10
CA CYS A 94 16.48 7.59 -15.07
C CYS A 94 17.06 7.24 -13.68
N ARG A 95 17.50 8.27 -12.96
CA ARG A 95 17.93 8.19 -11.56
C ARG A 95 16.73 8.29 -10.61
N THR A 96 15.70 9.06 -10.99
CA THR A 96 14.52 9.30 -10.15
C THR A 96 13.24 8.80 -10.80
N LEU A 97 12.25 8.46 -9.97
CA LEU A 97 10.91 8.14 -10.48
C LEU A 97 10.28 9.35 -11.18
N ALA A 98 10.62 10.57 -10.75
CA ALA A 98 10.16 11.78 -11.40
C ALA A 98 10.61 11.87 -12.87
N GLU A 99 11.89 11.60 -13.12
CA GLU A 99 12.44 11.53 -14.48
C GLU A 99 11.74 10.46 -15.32
N LEU A 100 11.42 9.30 -14.75
CA LEU A 100 10.69 8.24 -15.48
C LEU A 100 9.29 8.71 -15.92
N TYR A 101 8.55 9.37 -15.03
CA TYR A 101 7.23 9.92 -15.38
C TYR A 101 7.32 11.02 -16.44
N ASP A 102 8.33 11.89 -16.35
CA ASP A 102 8.55 12.97 -17.32
C ASP A 102 9.00 12.42 -18.69
N LEU A 103 9.76 11.31 -18.70
CA LEU A 103 10.13 10.58 -19.92
C LEU A 103 8.91 10.00 -20.63
N VAL A 104 7.97 9.42 -19.89
CA VAL A 104 6.76 8.80 -20.43
C VAL A 104 5.74 9.84 -20.88
N GLN A 105 5.56 10.90 -20.09
CA GLN A 105 4.58 11.96 -20.34
C GLN A 105 5.21 13.32 -20.02
N PRO A 106 5.84 13.97 -21.00
CA PRO A 106 6.41 15.31 -20.81
C PRO A 106 5.35 16.30 -20.31
N GLY A 107 5.66 17.00 -19.23
CA GLY A 107 4.73 17.94 -18.59
C GLY A 107 3.72 17.30 -17.63
N TYR A 108 3.94 16.05 -17.20
CA TYR A 108 3.12 15.40 -16.18
C TYR A 108 3.02 16.24 -14.89
N SER A 109 1.80 16.60 -14.51
CA SER A 109 1.51 17.46 -13.36
C SER A 109 0.98 16.70 -12.15
N GLY A 110 0.68 15.40 -12.30
CA GLY A 110 0.22 14.53 -11.23
C GLY A 110 1.32 14.11 -10.24
N ARG A 111 0.92 13.32 -9.25
CA ARG A 111 1.87 12.76 -8.27
C ARG A 111 2.64 11.59 -8.89
N ARG A 112 3.96 11.63 -8.74
CA ARG A 112 4.89 10.58 -9.17
C ARG A 112 5.01 9.53 -8.05
N THR A 113 4.13 8.54 -8.08
CA THR A 113 3.90 7.60 -6.97
C THR A 113 4.34 6.18 -7.29
N VAL A 114 4.71 5.42 -6.26
CA VAL A 114 4.69 3.96 -6.31
C VAL A 114 3.35 3.42 -5.77
N PRO A 115 2.87 2.24 -6.22
CA PRO A 115 3.50 1.36 -7.21
C PRO A 115 3.36 1.88 -8.64
N VAL A 116 4.25 1.42 -9.52
CA VAL A 116 4.10 1.53 -10.98
C VAL A 116 4.16 0.13 -11.57
N LEU A 117 3.17 -0.22 -12.38
CA LEU A 117 3.25 -1.36 -13.30
C LEU A 117 3.84 -0.87 -14.61
N TRP A 118 5.09 -1.24 -14.86
CA TRP A 118 5.89 -0.84 -16.01
C TRP A 118 5.88 -1.93 -17.08
N ASP A 119 5.70 -1.55 -18.35
CA ASP A 119 5.84 -2.46 -19.49
C ASP A 119 7.24 -2.34 -20.10
N ASN A 120 8.07 -3.38 -19.92
CA ASN A 120 9.44 -3.42 -20.43
C ASN A 120 9.48 -3.44 -21.97
N GLN A 121 8.39 -3.83 -22.65
CA GLN A 121 8.34 -3.90 -24.10
C GLN A 121 8.05 -2.54 -24.74
N THR A 122 7.01 -1.86 -24.26
CA THR A 122 6.59 -0.56 -24.79
C THR A 122 7.23 0.63 -24.08
N LYS A 123 7.99 0.37 -23.00
CA LYS A 123 8.73 1.38 -22.23
C LYS A 123 7.81 2.50 -21.73
N THR A 124 6.66 2.11 -21.18
CA THR A 124 5.68 3.03 -20.60
C THR A 124 5.06 2.51 -19.31
N ILE A 125 4.39 3.40 -18.60
CA ILE A 125 3.58 3.10 -17.42
C ILE A 125 2.23 2.55 -17.88
N VAL A 126 1.93 1.31 -17.49
CA VAL A 126 0.62 0.71 -17.70
C VAL A 126 -0.37 1.30 -16.69
N ASN A 127 -0.03 1.22 -15.41
CA ASN A 127 -0.92 1.58 -14.33
C ASN A 127 -0.13 2.03 -13.09
N ASN A 128 -0.62 3.03 -12.36
CA ASN A 128 -0.07 3.44 -11.06
C ASN A 128 -1.10 3.45 -9.91
N GLU A 129 -2.24 2.79 -10.10
CA GLU A 129 -3.27 2.57 -9.10
C GLU A 129 -3.15 1.17 -8.48
N SER A 130 -2.70 1.13 -7.22
CA SER A 130 -2.47 -0.12 -6.49
C SER A 130 -3.69 -1.06 -6.46
N SER A 131 -4.92 -0.52 -6.37
CA SER A 131 -6.13 -1.37 -6.28
C SER A 131 -6.47 -2.07 -7.59
N GLU A 132 -6.06 -1.50 -8.72
CA GLU A 132 -6.25 -2.10 -10.04
C GLU A 132 -5.13 -3.07 -10.36
N ILE A 133 -3.88 -2.70 -10.03
CA ILE A 133 -2.72 -3.56 -10.22
C ILE A 133 -2.91 -4.90 -9.50
N ILE A 134 -3.37 -4.91 -8.24
CA ILE A 134 -3.60 -6.17 -7.53
C ILE A 134 -4.72 -7.04 -8.12
N VAL A 135 -5.70 -6.44 -8.82
CA VAL A 135 -6.71 -7.20 -9.55
C VAL A 135 -6.09 -7.85 -10.78
N MET A 136 -5.30 -7.09 -11.56
CA MET A 136 -4.58 -7.64 -12.72
C MET A 136 -3.62 -8.77 -12.32
N LEU A 137 -2.85 -8.58 -11.25
CA LEU A 137 -1.94 -9.61 -10.73
C LEU A 137 -2.70 -10.86 -10.28
N ASN A 138 -3.92 -10.72 -9.77
CA ASN A 138 -4.73 -11.83 -9.31
C ASN A 138 -5.25 -12.71 -10.47
N SER A 139 -5.71 -12.13 -11.58
CA SER A 139 -6.40 -12.86 -12.65
C SER A 139 -5.60 -13.01 -13.94
N GLU A 140 -4.98 -11.92 -14.43
CA GLU A 140 -4.48 -11.85 -15.82
C GLU A 140 -3.22 -12.68 -16.03
N PHE A 141 -2.46 -12.91 -14.96
CA PHE A 141 -1.21 -13.67 -14.98
C PHE A 141 -1.36 -15.12 -14.48
N ASN A 142 -2.58 -15.64 -14.38
CA ASN A 142 -2.81 -17.01 -13.89
C ASN A 142 -2.05 -18.09 -14.67
N ASP A 143 -1.83 -17.90 -15.97
CA ASP A 143 -1.10 -18.84 -16.82
C ASP A 143 0.40 -18.93 -16.45
N PHE A 144 0.91 -17.96 -15.70
CA PHE A 144 2.32 -17.87 -15.27
C PHE A 144 2.49 -17.98 -13.75
N ALA A 145 1.39 -18.00 -12.98
CA ALA A 145 1.39 -18.10 -11.54
C ALA A 145 1.65 -19.55 -11.09
N LYS A 146 2.62 -19.78 -10.19
CA LYS A 146 2.79 -21.12 -9.58
C LYS A 146 1.64 -21.47 -8.64
N ASN A 147 0.97 -20.45 -8.08
CA ASN A 147 -0.26 -20.58 -7.31
C ASN A 147 -1.46 -20.05 -8.10
N SER A 148 -1.68 -20.60 -9.29
CA SER A 148 -2.75 -20.18 -10.22
C SER A 148 -4.16 -20.42 -9.69
N THR A 149 -4.36 -21.44 -8.84
CA THR A 149 -5.66 -21.78 -8.24
C THR A 149 -6.10 -20.82 -7.14
N GLN A 150 -5.19 -20.06 -6.54
CA GLN A 150 -5.53 -19.05 -5.55
C GLN A 150 -6.24 -17.87 -6.22
N ASN A 151 -7.52 -17.69 -5.92
CA ASN A 151 -8.28 -16.51 -6.33
C ASN A 151 -8.55 -15.61 -5.13
N LEU A 152 -7.93 -14.43 -5.10
CA LEU A 152 -8.10 -13.42 -4.06
C LEU A 152 -9.32 -12.52 -4.29
N TYR A 153 -9.98 -12.65 -5.44
CA TYR A 153 -11.18 -11.88 -5.81
C TYR A 153 -12.23 -12.76 -6.51
N PRO A 154 -12.73 -13.80 -5.83
CA PRO A 154 -13.71 -14.70 -6.40
C PRO A 154 -15.10 -14.04 -6.53
N GLU A 155 -15.85 -14.43 -7.56
CA GLU A 155 -17.10 -13.77 -7.94
C GLU A 155 -18.16 -13.87 -6.82
N GLU A 156 -18.22 -15.00 -6.13
CA GLU A 156 -19.16 -15.25 -5.03
C GLU A 156 -18.91 -14.40 -3.78
N LEU A 157 -17.71 -13.85 -3.60
CA LEU A 157 -17.38 -12.95 -2.49
C LEU A 157 -17.26 -11.49 -2.93
N LYS A 158 -17.43 -11.19 -4.22
CA LYS A 158 -17.10 -9.89 -4.81
C LYS A 158 -17.86 -8.73 -4.18
N GLU A 159 -19.15 -8.90 -3.91
CA GLU A 159 -19.95 -7.88 -3.23
C GLU A 159 -19.44 -7.60 -1.82
N LYS A 160 -19.16 -8.65 -1.04
CA LYS A 160 -18.62 -8.54 0.32
C LYS A 160 -17.22 -7.92 0.33
N ILE A 161 -16.37 -8.30 -0.63
CA ILE A 161 -15.04 -7.72 -0.82
C ILE A 161 -15.15 -6.22 -1.14
N ASN A 162 -16.02 -5.84 -2.07
CA ASN A 162 -16.19 -4.45 -2.47
C ASN A 162 -16.70 -3.59 -1.31
N TRP A 163 -17.66 -4.10 -0.55
CA TRP A 163 -18.20 -3.44 0.64
C TRP A 163 -17.11 -3.17 1.68
N TRP A 164 -16.31 -4.19 2.04
CA TRP A 164 -15.20 -4.00 2.97
C TRP A 164 -14.12 -3.08 2.40
N ASN A 165 -13.79 -3.21 1.11
CA ASN A 165 -12.75 -2.44 0.45
C ASN A 165 -13.02 -0.94 0.47
N GLU A 166 -14.27 -0.53 0.26
CA GLU A 166 -14.69 0.86 0.32
C GLU A 166 -14.50 1.44 1.72
N LYS A 167 -14.99 0.72 2.74
CA LYS A 167 -14.89 1.14 4.14
C LYS A 167 -13.46 1.19 4.64
N ILE A 168 -12.69 0.12 4.39
CA ILE A 168 -11.29 0.00 4.79
C ILE A 168 -10.44 1.05 4.07
N TYR A 169 -10.69 1.34 2.79
CA TYR A 169 -9.97 2.41 2.10
C TYR A 169 -10.22 3.76 2.76
N THR A 170 -11.48 4.13 2.93
CA THR A 170 -11.88 5.48 3.37
C THR A 170 -11.45 5.75 4.82
N SER A 171 -11.73 4.81 5.72
CA SER A 171 -11.60 5.02 7.16
C SER A 171 -10.32 4.42 7.74
N VAL A 172 -9.67 3.45 7.08
CA VAL A 172 -8.45 2.81 7.62
C VAL A 172 -7.22 3.15 6.78
N ASN A 173 -7.14 2.70 5.53
CA ASN A 173 -5.95 2.88 4.69
C ASN A 173 -5.66 4.35 4.41
N ASN A 174 -6.69 5.13 4.06
CA ASN A 174 -6.59 6.58 3.91
C ASN A 174 -6.86 7.30 5.23
N GLY A 175 -7.63 6.71 6.15
CA GLY A 175 -7.96 7.30 7.44
C GLY A 175 -6.76 7.62 8.32
N VAL A 176 -5.74 6.75 8.36
CA VAL A 176 -4.48 7.05 9.07
C VAL A 176 -3.77 8.29 8.51
N TYR A 177 -3.80 8.49 7.18
CA TYR A 177 -3.25 9.70 6.55
C TYR A 177 -4.14 10.92 6.83
N ARG A 178 -5.47 10.76 6.85
CA ARG A 178 -6.40 11.83 7.25
C ARG A 178 -6.12 12.29 8.69
N CYS A 179 -5.80 11.37 9.61
CA CYS A 179 -5.34 11.71 10.96
C CYS A 179 -3.99 12.45 10.92
N GLY A 180 -2.97 11.84 10.31
CA GLY A 180 -1.61 12.35 10.34
C GLY A 180 -1.41 13.68 9.64
N PHE A 181 -2.22 13.98 8.62
CA PHE A 181 -2.14 15.19 7.82
C PHE A 181 -3.25 16.22 8.11
N ALA A 182 -4.13 15.96 9.08
CA ALA A 182 -5.15 16.92 9.50
C ALA A 182 -4.50 18.25 9.90
N GLN A 183 -5.09 19.36 9.45
CA GLN A 183 -4.61 20.71 9.77
C GLN A 183 -5.50 21.45 10.77
N THR A 184 -6.54 20.79 11.29
CA THR A 184 -7.45 21.29 12.33
C THR A 184 -7.74 20.15 13.32
N GLN A 185 -8.04 20.50 14.57
CA GLN A 185 -8.41 19.51 15.59
C GLN A 185 -9.70 18.77 15.22
N GLU A 186 -10.67 19.48 14.63
CA GLU A 186 -11.95 18.92 14.17
C GLU A 186 -11.72 17.80 13.13
N ALA A 187 -10.94 18.09 12.08
CA ALA A 187 -10.64 17.13 11.02
C ALA A 187 -9.88 15.91 11.55
N TYR A 188 -8.97 16.13 12.51
CA TYR A 188 -8.27 15.03 13.19
C TYR A 188 -9.23 14.16 14.01
N ASN A 189 -10.08 14.77 14.85
CA ASN A 189 -11.02 14.04 15.71
C ASN A 189 -11.95 13.18 14.86
N GLN A 190 -12.55 13.76 13.82
CA GLN A 190 -13.44 13.04 12.92
C GLN A 190 -12.73 11.85 12.24
N ALA A 191 -11.53 12.07 11.68
CA ALA A 191 -10.79 11.00 11.03
C ALA A 191 -10.37 9.89 12.02
N CYS A 192 -10.02 10.26 13.25
CA CYS A 192 -9.62 9.33 14.30
C CYS A 192 -10.81 8.49 14.78
N ASP A 193 -11.97 9.12 14.99
CA ASP A 193 -13.21 8.45 15.39
C ASP A 193 -13.67 7.44 14.31
N GLU A 194 -13.68 7.86 13.03
CA GLU A 194 -14.03 6.99 11.90
C GLU A 194 -13.06 5.81 11.75
N LEU A 195 -11.75 6.05 11.91
CA LEU A 195 -10.70 5.04 11.86
C LEU A 195 -10.94 3.96 12.91
N PHE A 196 -11.11 4.38 14.16
CA PHE A 196 -11.23 3.45 15.27
C PHE A 196 -12.59 2.77 15.35
N ALA A 197 -13.67 3.42 14.92
CA ALA A 197 -14.97 2.75 14.74
C ALA A 197 -14.86 1.62 13.71
N THR A 198 -14.16 1.86 12.59
CA THR A 198 -13.96 0.83 11.55
C THR A 198 -13.05 -0.30 12.03
N LEU A 199 -11.99 0.00 12.78
CA LEU A 199 -11.13 -1.03 13.39
C LEU A 199 -11.89 -1.90 14.41
N ASP A 200 -12.80 -1.30 15.18
CA ASP A 200 -13.64 -2.03 16.13
C ASP A 200 -14.66 -2.94 15.41
N GLU A 201 -15.20 -2.52 14.26
CA GLU A 201 -16.02 -3.38 13.40
C GLU A 201 -15.25 -4.53 12.77
N VAL A 202 -14.01 -4.28 12.31
CA VAL A 202 -13.12 -5.32 11.80
C VAL A 202 -12.79 -6.33 12.90
N GLU A 203 -12.47 -5.87 14.10
CA GLU A 203 -12.22 -6.73 15.27
C GLU A 203 -13.44 -7.64 15.56
N ALA A 204 -14.65 -7.09 15.51
CA ALA A 204 -15.88 -7.84 15.72
C ALA A 204 -16.13 -8.86 14.59
N ALA A 205 -15.88 -8.50 13.33
CA ALA A 205 -16.02 -9.41 12.20
C ALA A 205 -15.05 -10.59 12.29
N LEU A 206 -13.80 -10.33 12.71
CA LEU A 206 -12.76 -11.35 12.91
C LEU A 206 -13.03 -12.29 14.09
N ASN A 207 -14.04 -12.00 14.93
CA ASN A 207 -14.50 -12.94 15.96
C ASN A 207 -15.31 -14.11 15.37
N HIS A 208 -15.83 -13.96 14.13
CA HIS A 208 -16.72 -14.94 13.50
C HIS A 208 -16.08 -15.66 12.31
N SER A 209 -14.98 -15.14 11.77
CA SER A 209 -14.31 -15.71 10.61
C SER A 209 -12.83 -15.40 10.65
N ARG A 210 -12.01 -16.29 10.10
CA ARG A 210 -10.55 -16.14 10.12
C ARG A 210 -10.08 -14.92 9.33
N TYR A 211 -10.76 -14.62 8.23
CA TYR A 211 -10.53 -13.46 7.38
C TYR A 211 -11.83 -12.67 7.15
N LEU A 212 -11.72 -11.46 6.63
CA LEU A 212 -12.86 -10.54 6.55
C LEU A 212 -14.00 -11.03 5.65
N CYS A 213 -13.67 -11.85 4.66
CA CYS A 213 -14.63 -12.38 3.71
C CYS A 213 -14.99 -13.86 3.95
N GLY A 214 -14.39 -14.53 4.94
CA GLY A 214 -14.64 -15.95 5.26
C GLY A 214 -13.37 -16.65 5.74
N ASP A 215 -13.17 -17.89 5.29
CA ASP A 215 -12.04 -18.73 5.72
C ASP A 215 -10.80 -18.65 4.81
N THR A 216 -10.90 -17.93 3.69
CA THR A 216 -9.82 -17.72 2.73
C THR A 216 -9.43 -16.25 2.62
N VAL A 217 -8.15 -16.02 2.29
CA VAL A 217 -7.59 -14.68 2.09
C VAL A 217 -8.13 -14.08 0.80
N THR A 218 -8.53 -12.81 0.86
CA THR A 218 -8.99 -12.02 -0.29
C THR A 218 -8.16 -10.76 -0.48
N LEU A 219 -8.40 -10.02 -1.57
CA LEU A 219 -7.80 -8.71 -1.79
C LEU A 219 -8.16 -7.69 -0.69
N THR A 220 -9.29 -7.88 0.02
CA THR A 220 -9.64 -7.12 1.21
C THR A 220 -8.57 -7.24 2.28
N ASP A 221 -8.16 -8.47 2.55
CA ASP A 221 -7.21 -8.78 3.61
C ASP A 221 -5.83 -8.22 3.27
N VAL A 222 -5.40 -8.33 2.02
CA VAL A 222 -4.16 -7.70 1.52
C VAL A 222 -4.21 -6.17 1.68
N ARG A 223 -5.33 -5.54 1.35
CA ARG A 223 -5.49 -4.08 1.48
C ARG A 223 -5.43 -3.62 2.93
N LEU A 224 -6.02 -4.38 3.86
CA LEU A 224 -5.99 -4.08 5.29
C LEU A 224 -4.60 -4.37 5.90
N PHE A 225 -4.02 -5.54 5.60
CA PHE A 225 -2.72 -6.00 6.08
C PHE A 225 -1.64 -4.93 6.00
N THR A 226 -1.52 -4.30 4.83
CA THR A 226 -0.46 -3.32 4.56
C THR A 226 -0.55 -2.09 5.47
N THR A 227 -1.74 -1.72 5.94
CA THR A 227 -1.94 -0.68 6.95
C THR A 227 -1.67 -1.19 8.36
N LEU A 228 -2.19 -2.37 8.72
CA LEU A 228 -2.00 -2.96 10.06
C LEU A 228 -0.51 -3.20 10.38
N PHE A 229 0.26 -3.71 9.41
CA PHE A 229 1.71 -3.94 9.55
C PHE A 229 2.49 -2.68 9.95
N ARG A 230 2.01 -1.51 9.51
CA ARG A 230 2.66 -0.20 9.75
C ARG A 230 2.09 0.51 10.97
N PHE A 231 0.98 0.04 11.52
CA PHE A 231 0.16 0.81 12.44
C PHE A 231 0.91 1.13 13.73
N ASP A 232 1.35 0.11 14.45
CA ASP A 232 2.02 0.28 15.74
C ASP A 232 3.39 0.95 15.59
N ALA A 233 4.07 0.71 14.47
CA ALA A 233 5.41 1.23 14.21
C ALA A 233 5.46 2.68 13.73
N VAL A 234 4.38 3.15 13.09
CA VAL A 234 4.35 4.48 12.46
C VAL A 234 3.08 5.22 12.82
N TYR A 235 1.92 4.69 12.45
CA TYR A 235 0.66 5.46 12.49
C TYR A 235 0.24 5.82 13.91
N TYR A 236 0.47 4.91 14.86
CA TYR A 236 0.21 5.11 16.27
C TYR A 236 0.93 6.35 16.82
N GLY A 237 2.23 6.49 16.54
CA GLY A 237 3.03 7.62 16.99
C GLY A 237 2.94 8.84 16.05
N LEU A 238 3.47 8.70 14.84
CA LEU A 238 3.66 9.82 13.91
C LEU A 238 2.33 10.44 13.47
N PHE A 239 1.33 9.62 13.16
CA PHE A 239 0.01 10.08 12.71
C PHE A 239 -0.99 10.27 13.85
N LYS A 240 -0.55 10.04 15.10
CA LYS A 240 -1.36 10.19 16.31
C LYS A 240 -2.58 9.27 16.33
N CYS A 241 -2.57 8.16 15.60
CA CYS A 241 -3.64 7.15 15.66
C CYS A 241 -3.52 6.32 16.95
N ASN A 242 -3.62 6.96 18.11
CA ASN A 242 -3.11 6.45 19.39
C ASN A 242 -4.18 6.06 20.42
N ARG A 243 -5.44 5.84 20.00
CA ARG A 243 -6.48 5.31 20.91
C ARG A 243 -6.17 3.90 21.39
N ARG A 244 -5.64 3.04 20.49
CA ARG A 244 -5.27 1.65 20.78
C ARG A 244 -4.26 1.14 19.73
N ARG A 245 -3.28 0.33 20.15
CA ARG A 245 -2.36 -0.36 19.23
C ARG A 245 -3.03 -1.61 18.65
N ILE A 246 -2.61 -2.04 17.47
CA ILE A 246 -3.07 -3.31 16.86
C ILE A 246 -2.75 -4.50 17.77
N GLN A 247 -1.59 -4.51 18.43
CA GLN A 247 -1.23 -5.57 19.38
C GLN A 247 -2.15 -5.67 20.61
N ASP A 248 -2.91 -4.60 20.93
CA ASP A 248 -3.82 -4.57 22.08
C ASP A 248 -5.23 -5.09 21.71
N TYR A 249 -5.52 -5.32 20.43
CA TYR A 249 -6.75 -5.98 19.97
C TYR A 249 -6.62 -7.51 20.09
N GLN A 250 -7.71 -8.24 20.33
CA GLN A 250 -7.67 -9.69 20.48
C GLN A 250 -7.56 -10.40 19.13
N ASN A 251 -8.40 -10.03 18.17
CA ASN A 251 -8.48 -10.69 16.87
C ASN A 251 -7.54 -10.05 15.85
N LEU A 252 -7.47 -8.72 15.78
CA LEU A 252 -6.60 -7.99 14.85
C LEU A 252 -5.11 -8.33 15.00
N LYS A 253 -4.60 -8.55 16.23
CA LYS A 253 -3.21 -8.96 16.44
C LYS A 253 -2.93 -10.35 15.84
N VAL A 254 -3.87 -11.28 15.98
CA VAL A 254 -3.76 -12.65 15.48
C VAL A 254 -3.91 -12.63 13.96
N TYR A 255 -4.88 -11.89 13.45
CA TYR A 255 -5.12 -11.68 12.02
C TYR A 255 -3.89 -11.09 11.30
N LEU A 256 -3.28 -10.04 11.86
CA LEU A 256 -2.05 -9.46 11.31
C LEU A 256 -0.91 -10.50 11.25
N ARG A 257 -0.75 -11.28 12.31
CA ARG A 257 0.27 -12.34 12.39
C ARG A 257 0.00 -13.47 11.40
N ASP A 258 -1.24 -13.93 11.31
CA ASP A 258 -1.66 -14.97 10.37
C ASP A 258 -1.34 -14.57 8.93
N LEU A 259 -1.64 -13.33 8.54
CA LEU A 259 -1.31 -12.80 7.21
C LEU A 259 0.19 -12.67 6.98
N TYR A 260 0.94 -12.20 7.97
CA TYR A 260 2.41 -12.09 7.90
C TYR A 260 3.07 -13.45 7.66
N GLN A 261 2.52 -14.51 8.27
CA GLN A 261 3.05 -15.88 8.21
C GLN A 261 2.62 -16.66 6.96
N LEU A 262 1.78 -16.10 6.09
CA LEU A 262 1.51 -16.70 4.79
C LEU A 262 2.80 -16.82 3.97
N LYS A 263 2.92 -17.92 3.22
CA LYS A 263 4.11 -18.21 2.39
C LYS A 263 4.46 -16.99 1.52
N GLY A 264 5.70 -16.53 1.64
CA GLY A 264 6.24 -15.40 0.88
C GLY A 264 5.93 -13.99 1.43
N VAL A 265 4.90 -13.82 2.27
CA VAL A 265 4.47 -12.48 2.73
C VAL A 265 5.48 -11.83 3.67
N ALA A 266 6.08 -12.57 4.60
CA ALA A 266 7.14 -12.02 5.46
C ALA A 266 8.32 -11.44 4.64
N GLY A 267 8.63 -12.02 3.48
CA GLY A 267 9.69 -11.54 2.58
C GLY A 267 9.38 -10.21 1.89
N THR A 268 8.12 -9.74 1.92
CA THR A 268 7.75 -8.41 1.39
C THR A 268 7.78 -7.31 2.46
N CYS A 269 8.01 -7.69 3.72
CA CYS A 269 7.87 -6.82 4.88
C CYS A 269 9.25 -6.31 5.37
N ASP A 270 9.54 -5.03 5.13
CA ASP A 270 10.73 -4.36 5.66
C ASP A 270 10.34 -3.21 6.58
N ILE A 271 10.40 -3.46 7.89
CA ILE A 271 10.00 -2.48 8.90
C ILE A 271 10.97 -1.29 8.98
N GLU A 272 12.25 -1.49 8.68
CA GLU A 272 13.23 -0.42 8.74
C GLU A 272 13.04 0.54 7.56
N SER A 273 12.79 0.02 6.35
CA SER A 273 12.38 0.83 5.20
C SER A 273 11.07 1.60 5.47
N VAL A 274 10.09 0.95 6.11
CA VAL A 274 8.85 1.61 6.56
C VAL A 274 9.17 2.78 7.50
N LYS A 275 9.94 2.56 8.56
CA LYS A 275 10.23 3.61 9.54
C LYS A 275 11.06 4.74 8.93
N GLN A 276 12.02 4.42 8.07
CA GLN A 276 12.83 5.40 7.32
C GLN A 276 11.97 6.28 6.42
N GLU A 277 11.03 5.70 5.66
CA GLU A 277 10.14 6.50 4.81
C GLU A 277 9.31 7.49 5.64
N TYR A 278 8.67 7.03 6.70
CA TYR A 278 7.72 7.87 7.43
C TYR A 278 8.40 8.87 8.36
N TYR A 279 9.33 8.42 9.21
CA TYR A 279 9.98 9.32 10.16
C TYR A 279 11.10 10.14 9.52
N GLY A 280 11.77 9.60 8.49
CA GLY A 280 12.89 10.26 7.82
C GLY A 280 12.48 11.21 6.69
N ASN A 281 11.36 10.95 6.00
CA ASN A 281 11.03 11.68 4.77
C ASN A 281 9.70 12.48 4.81
N LEU A 282 8.83 12.29 5.83
CA LEU A 282 7.59 13.07 5.95
C LEU A 282 7.79 14.40 6.68
N PHE A 283 8.73 15.21 6.22
CA PHE A 283 8.82 16.60 6.64
C PHE A 283 7.61 17.39 6.10
N PRO A 284 6.86 18.15 6.92
CA PRO A 284 7.20 18.66 8.27
C PRO A 284 6.57 17.91 9.45
N LEU A 285 6.04 16.68 9.29
CA LEU A 285 5.44 15.94 10.41
C LEU A 285 6.46 15.52 11.47
N ASN A 286 7.68 15.17 11.06
CA ASN A 286 8.79 14.91 11.97
C ASN A 286 10.02 15.77 11.58
N PRO A 287 10.09 17.03 12.04
CA PRO A 287 11.18 17.93 11.67
C PRO A 287 12.58 17.44 12.05
N SER A 288 12.67 16.60 13.08
CA SER A 288 13.95 16.07 13.56
C SER A 288 14.54 14.98 12.68
N GLY A 289 13.73 14.30 11.87
CA GLY A 289 14.11 13.09 11.14
C GLY A 289 14.46 11.89 12.06
N ILE A 290 14.30 12.01 13.38
CA ILE A 290 14.64 10.95 14.33
C ILE A 290 13.66 9.78 14.14
N ILE A 291 14.21 8.58 14.01
CA ILE A 291 13.48 7.34 13.83
C ILE A 291 13.40 6.60 15.18
N PRO A 292 12.19 6.34 15.71
CA PRO A 292 12.04 5.58 16.95
C PRO A 292 12.62 4.16 16.85
N ARG A 293 13.16 3.64 17.95
CA ARG A 293 13.67 2.26 18.00
C ARG A 293 12.55 1.22 17.94
N GLY A 294 11.49 1.43 18.70
CA GLY A 294 10.37 0.49 18.78
C GLY A 294 9.33 0.63 17.66
N PRO A 295 8.24 -0.16 17.74
CA PRO A 295 8.06 -1.32 18.61
C PRO A 295 8.89 -2.52 18.14
N ASP A 296 9.06 -3.51 19.01
CA ASP A 296 9.59 -4.82 18.63
C ASP A 296 8.52 -5.58 17.82
N MET A 297 8.84 -5.95 16.59
CA MET A 297 7.92 -6.64 15.66
C MET A 297 8.11 -8.16 15.65
N THR A 298 9.04 -8.72 16.45
CA THR A 298 9.33 -10.17 16.48
C THR A 298 8.12 -11.01 16.92
N TYR A 299 7.11 -10.40 17.55
CA TYR A 299 5.84 -11.09 17.88
C TYR A 299 5.09 -11.61 16.65
N LEU A 300 5.36 -11.07 15.45
CA LEU A 300 4.81 -11.56 14.19
C LEU A 300 5.43 -12.90 13.74
N GLU A 301 6.64 -13.22 14.20
CA GLU A 301 7.37 -14.44 13.84
C GLU A 301 7.01 -15.64 14.72
N VAL A 302 6.40 -15.39 15.89
CA VAL A 302 6.02 -16.45 16.83
C VAL A 302 4.90 -17.29 16.22
N GLY A 303 5.20 -18.54 15.87
CA GLY A 303 4.21 -19.47 15.32
C GLY A 303 2.99 -19.63 16.23
N ASN A 304 1.82 -19.83 15.63
CA ASN A 304 0.59 -20.16 16.37
C ASN A 304 0.84 -21.46 17.18
N ARG A 305 0.84 -21.36 18.52
CA ARG A 305 0.71 -22.52 19.40
C ARG A 305 -0.73 -22.99 19.42
#